data_AF-A0A271JEC8-F1
#
_entry.id   AF-A0A271JEC8-F1
#
_cell.length_a   1.000
_cell.length_b   1.000
_cell.length_c   1.000
_cell.angle_alpha   90.00
_cell.angle_beta   90.00
_cell.angle_gamma   90.00
#
_symmetry.space_group_name_H-M   'P 1'
#
loop_
_entity.id
_entity.type
_entity.pdbx_description
1 polymer ?
#
loop_
_entity_poly.entity_id
_entity_poly.type
_entity_poly.pdbx_seq_one_letter_code
_entity_poly.pdbx_strand_id
1 'polypeptide(L)'
;MRALLLLLLPLAVAAQPVQPFTEAAREGRDLCVERAAERVCWRSVGADGDGRIEVRRSDGVVGWATESLSAQSDLRAFRVRLGDGAGLVVALRTAVSNGIAVETWTLAVLPDEASAPTVRFEARDIGGEGAPFATWRGETVYWATDWQDAEDPSGRRGRGFYFVGRPFTLGHDGLVPVTSLPIRSRRMLYDFRQERGGPVAWLADRRAETRRQDPFWGGRPEGVPGEVVAVGEGDAYAYSLTVRLGRASRTVTVGGLDGVRLGDGATGRLFPAVYRPADLVGQRVRVAEDPRVLWLD
;
A
#
# COMPACT_ATOMS: atom_id res chain seq x y z
N MET A 1 -37.96 -6.83 29.92
CA MET A 1 -36.61 -7.01 29.33
C MET A 1 -36.67 -6.64 27.85
N ARG A 2 -36.14 -5.48 27.45
CA ARG A 2 -36.04 -5.07 26.05
C ARG A 2 -34.75 -5.67 25.47
N ALA A 3 -34.88 -6.60 24.53
CA ALA A 3 -33.76 -7.11 23.75
C ALA A 3 -33.30 -6.01 22.78
N LEU A 4 -32.07 -5.54 22.94
CA LEU A 4 -31.42 -4.63 22.02
C LEU A 4 -31.00 -5.44 20.79
N LEU A 5 -31.76 -5.35 19.70
CA LEU A 5 -31.29 -5.80 18.38
C LEU A 5 -30.19 -4.82 17.93
N LEU A 6 -28.93 -5.19 18.15
CA LEU A 6 -27.80 -4.62 17.44
C LEU A 6 -27.90 -5.07 15.99
N LEU A 7 -28.57 -4.25 15.16
CA LEU A 7 -28.46 -4.31 13.71
C LEU A 7 -26.98 -4.15 13.34
N LEU A 8 -26.33 -5.28 13.04
CA LEU A 8 -25.08 -5.32 12.30
C LEU A 8 -25.38 -4.80 10.89
N LEU A 9 -25.46 -3.47 10.76
CA LEU A 9 -25.45 -2.83 9.46
C LEU A 9 -24.19 -3.31 8.74
N PRO A 10 -24.30 -3.88 7.52
CA PRO A 10 -23.13 -4.14 6.72
C PRO A 10 -22.37 -2.81 6.61
N LEU A 11 -21.06 -2.83 6.88
CA LEU A 11 -20.18 -1.71 6.61
C LEU A 11 -20.31 -1.41 5.11
N ALA A 12 -21.22 -0.50 4.77
CA ALA A 12 -21.52 -0.15 3.40
C ALA A 12 -20.36 0.71 2.90
N VAL A 13 -19.34 0.04 2.39
CA VAL A 13 -18.29 0.66 1.60
C VAL A 13 -18.94 0.99 0.24
N ALA A 14 -19.14 2.28 -0.01
CA ALA A 14 -19.73 2.77 -1.25
C ALA A 14 -18.68 2.78 -2.38
N ALA A 15 -19.15 3.04 -3.61
CA ALA A 15 -18.40 3.02 -4.88
C ALA A 15 -17.00 3.67 -4.83
N GLN A 16 -16.14 3.27 -5.76
CA GLN A 16 -14.73 3.66 -5.86
C GLN A 16 -14.56 5.19 -5.82
N PRO A 17 -13.76 5.74 -4.89
CA PRO A 17 -13.56 7.19 -4.73
C PRO A 17 -12.63 7.79 -5.79
N VAL A 18 -12.08 6.95 -6.67
CA VAL A 18 -11.00 7.35 -7.56
C VAL A 18 -11.53 7.69 -8.94
N GLN A 19 -10.81 8.58 -9.62
CA GLN A 19 -11.13 8.95 -10.99
C GLN A 19 -10.01 8.42 -11.90
N PRO A 20 -10.26 7.32 -12.65
CA PRO A 20 -9.23 6.64 -13.42
C PRO A 20 -8.83 7.43 -14.67
N PHE A 21 -7.61 7.18 -15.12
CA PHE A 21 -7.10 7.58 -16.43
C PHE A 21 -7.52 6.52 -17.48
N THR A 22 -7.22 6.78 -18.76
CA THR A 22 -7.37 5.77 -19.82
C THR A 22 -6.59 4.49 -19.50
N GLU A 23 -6.92 3.39 -20.19
CA GLU A 23 -6.03 2.22 -20.23
C GLU A 23 -4.65 2.59 -20.80
N ALA A 24 -3.63 1.86 -20.37
CA ALA A 24 -2.26 2.11 -20.80
C ALA A 24 -2.10 1.86 -22.32
N ALA A 25 -1.69 2.90 -23.03
CA ALA A 25 -1.29 2.81 -24.43
C ALA A 25 0.23 2.65 -24.52
N ARG A 26 0.68 1.69 -25.35
CA ARG A 26 2.10 1.53 -25.65
C ARG A 26 2.48 2.40 -26.85
N GLU A 27 3.44 3.29 -26.64
CA GLU A 27 3.96 4.21 -27.65
C GLU A 27 5.46 3.96 -27.83
N GLY A 28 5.81 3.08 -28.78
CA GLY A 28 7.18 2.61 -28.92
C GLY A 28 7.62 1.80 -27.69
N ARG A 29 8.56 2.35 -26.91
CA ARG A 29 9.04 1.76 -25.64
C ARG A 29 8.34 2.30 -24.40
N ASP A 30 7.49 3.32 -24.57
CA ASP A 30 6.84 4.02 -23.46
C ASP A 30 5.45 3.44 -23.19
N LEU A 31 4.97 3.60 -21.96
CA LEU A 31 3.59 3.32 -21.57
C LEU A 31 2.97 4.61 -21.07
N CYS A 32 1.84 5.01 -21.62
CA CYS A 32 1.18 6.27 -21.27
C CYS A 32 -0.30 6.05 -20.93
N VAL A 33 -0.78 6.84 -19.97
CA VAL A 33 -2.19 6.98 -19.61
C VAL A 33 -2.56 8.45 -19.57
N GLU A 34 -3.79 8.78 -19.95
CA GLU A 34 -4.23 10.15 -20.11
C GLU A 34 -5.57 10.42 -19.44
N ARG A 35 -5.75 11.66 -19.00
CA ARG A 35 -7.03 12.16 -18.50
C ARG A 35 -7.12 13.67 -18.68
N ALA A 36 -8.07 14.11 -19.50
CA ALA A 36 -8.23 15.51 -19.86
C ALA A 36 -6.89 16.11 -20.35
N ALA A 37 -6.36 17.14 -19.68
CA ALA A 37 -5.09 17.76 -20.03
C ALA A 37 -3.86 17.15 -19.32
N GLU A 38 -4.05 16.14 -18.48
CA GLU A 38 -2.98 15.47 -17.74
C GLU A 38 -2.59 14.15 -18.42
N ARG A 39 -1.28 13.93 -18.55
CA ARG A 39 -0.71 12.73 -19.16
C ARG A 39 0.39 12.16 -18.29
N VAL A 40 0.33 10.87 -17.99
CA VAL A 40 1.34 10.15 -17.23
C VAL A 40 1.99 9.13 -18.15
N CYS A 41 3.31 9.17 -18.25
CA CYS A 41 4.06 8.20 -19.03
C CYS A 41 5.17 7.58 -18.20
N TRP A 42 5.33 6.26 -18.31
CA TRP A 42 6.59 5.60 -18.04
C TRP A 42 7.44 5.64 -19.32
N ARG A 43 8.66 6.14 -19.20
CA ARG A 43 9.63 6.26 -20.30
C ARG A 43 10.86 5.44 -20.02
N SER A 44 11.33 4.72 -21.03
CA SER A 44 12.60 4.01 -20.94
C SER A 44 13.76 5.01 -21.05
N VAL A 45 14.69 4.94 -20.10
CA VAL A 45 15.90 5.77 -20.04
C VAL A 45 17.11 4.86 -20.26
N GLY A 46 17.79 5.05 -21.40
CA GLY A 46 19.02 4.32 -21.72
C GLY A 46 18.81 2.89 -22.22
N ALA A 47 19.92 2.17 -22.42
CA ALA A 47 19.94 0.80 -22.92
C ALA A 47 19.75 -0.25 -21.79
N ASP A 48 20.08 0.13 -20.55
CA ASP A 48 20.10 -0.75 -19.38
C ASP A 48 18.71 -1.01 -18.79
N GLY A 49 17.68 -0.34 -19.32
CA GLY A 49 16.27 -0.61 -19.04
C GLY A 49 15.64 0.26 -17.96
N ASP A 50 16.41 1.07 -17.23
CA ASP A 50 15.88 1.98 -16.20
C ASP A 50 14.76 2.88 -16.74
N GLY A 51 13.83 3.25 -15.86
CA GLY A 51 12.64 3.97 -16.21
C GLY A 51 12.55 5.35 -15.57
N ARG A 52 11.73 6.21 -16.16
CA ARG A 52 11.30 7.47 -15.54
C ARG A 52 9.79 7.61 -15.69
N ILE A 53 9.11 7.95 -14.60
CA ILE A 53 7.74 8.46 -14.69
C ILE A 53 7.80 9.95 -15.01
N GLU A 54 7.03 10.37 -16.00
CA GLU A 54 6.75 11.76 -16.33
C GLU A 54 5.25 12.03 -16.24
N VAL A 55 4.89 13.02 -15.43
CA VAL A 55 3.54 13.56 -15.30
C VAL A 55 3.53 14.93 -15.95
N ARG A 56 2.85 15.07 -17.08
CA ARG A 56 2.66 16.32 -17.80
C ARG A 56 1.29 16.91 -17.46
N ARG A 57 1.31 18.16 -17.01
CA ARG A 57 0.14 18.99 -16.69
C ARG A 57 0.24 20.31 -17.46
N SER A 58 -0.77 21.16 -17.36
CA SER A 58 -0.78 22.47 -18.03
C SER A 58 0.30 23.43 -17.53
N ASP A 59 0.75 23.27 -16.29
CA ASP A 59 1.70 24.11 -15.58
C ASP A 59 3.15 23.59 -15.64
N GLY A 60 3.37 22.35 -16.12
CA GLY A 60 4.72 21.81 -16.27
C GLY A 60 4.79 20.29 -16.38
N VAL A 61 6.02 19.78 -16.21
CA VAL A 61 6.31 18.35 -16.19
C VAL A 61 7.04 18.01 -14.89
N VAL A 62 6.47 17.06 -14.13
CA VAL A 62 7.09 16.47 -12.94
C VAL A 62 7.54 15.06 -13.29
N GLY A 63 8.65 14.59 -12.73
CA GLY A 63 9.05 13.21 -12.94
C GLY A 63 10.10 12.68 -11.98
N TRP A 64 10.11 11.37 -11.82
CA TRP A 64 11.03 10.65 -10.92
C TRP A 64 11.52 9.36 -11.55
N ALA A 65 12.71 8.92 -11.14
CA ALA A 65 13.27 7.65 -11.55
C ALA A 65 12.44 6.49 -11.00
N THR A 66 12.38 5.41 -11.76
CA THR A 66 11.71 4.16 -11.42
C THR A 66 12.47 3.00 -12.05
N GLU A 67 12.17 1.79 -11.58
CA GLU A 67 12.76 0.58 -12.13
C GLU A 67 12.37 0.31 -13.59
N SER A 68 13.13 -0.61 -14.19
CA SER A 68 12.86 -1.12 -15.52
C SER A 68 11.56 -1.91 -15.58
N LEU A 69 10.88 -1.83 -16.72
CA LEU A 69 9.66 -2.58 -16.95
C LEU A 69 9.93 -3.89 -17.67
N SER A 70 9.36 -4.97 -17.13
CA SER A 70 9.21 -6.24 -17.84
C SER A 70 8.17 -6.12 -18.97
N ALA A 71 8.14 -7.10 -19.87
CA ALA A 71 7.11 -7.17 -20.93
C ALA A 71 5.68 -7.23 -20.39
N GLN A 72 5.48 -7.74 -19.16
CA GLN A 72 4.18 -7.84 -18.50
C GLN A 72 3.85 -6.61 -17.65
N SER A 73 4.59 -5.52 -17.77
CA SER A 73 4.31 -4.31 -16.99
C SER A 73 3.10 -3.57 -17.54
N ASP A 74 2.43 -2.85 -16.67
CA ASP A 74 1.26 -2.02 -16.96
C ASP A 74 1.37 -0.73 -16.14
N LEU A 75 0.71 0.33 -16.61
CA LEU A 75 0.70 1.65 -15.97
C LEU A 75 -0.74 2.07 -15.71
N ARG A 76 -1.02 2.51 -14.49
CA ARG A 76 -2.31 3.08 -14.12
C ARG A 76 -2.11 4.38 -13.38
N ALA A 77 -3.09 5.25 -13.50
CA ALA A 77 -3.11 6.50 -12.76
C ALA A 77 -4.53 6.81 -12.30
N PHE A 78 -4.63 7.44 -11.13
CA PHE A 78 -5.89 7.75 -10.48
C PHE A 78 -5.81 9.12 -9.80
N ARG A 79 -6.83 9.96 -9.97
CA ARG A 79 -6.99 11.11 -9.07
C ARG A 79 -7.73 10.69 -7.81
N VAL A 80 -7.24 11.18 -6.68
CA VAL A 80 -7.75 10.87 -5.34
C VAL A 80 -7.78 12.13 -4.47
N ARG A 81 -8.69 12.15 -3.50
CA ARG A 81 -8.65 13.11 -2.39
C ARG A 81 -7.56 12.70 -1.39
N LEU A 82 -6.73 13.64 -0.98
CA LEU A 82 -5.62 13.48 -0.03
C LEU A 82 -5.87 14.34 1.21
N GLY A 83 -6.58 13.82 2.20
CA GLY A 83 -7.04 14.64 3.33
C GLY A 83 -7.93 15.81 2.87
N ASP A 84 -7.47 17.04 3.05
CA ASP A 84 -8.12 18.26 2.56
C ASP A 84 -7.74 18.65 1.12
N GLY A 85 -6.67 18.06 0.57
CA GLY A 85 -6.18 18.28 -0.77
C GLY A 85 -6.56 17.21 -1.79
N ALA A 86 -5.86 17.23 -2.92
CA ALA A 86 -6.00 16.27 -4.00
C ALA A 86 -4.61 15.83 -4.50
N GLY A 87 -4.57 14.69 -5.17
CA GLY A 87 -3.34 14.23 -5.78
C GLY A 87 -3.54 13.12 -6.79
N LEU A 88 -2.42 12.70 -7.34
CA LEU A 88 -2.30 11.67 -8.34
C LEU A 88 -1.65 10.43 -7.71
N VAL A 89 -2.30 9.28 -7.82
CA VAL A 89 -1.66 7.98 -7.57
C VAL A 89 -1.23 7.42 -8.92
N VAL A 90 0.07 7.18 -9.08
CA VAL A 90 0.63 6.45 -10.21
C VAL A 90 0.96 5.05 -9.74
N ALA A 91 0.42 4.03 -10.42
CA ALA A 91 0.61 2.62 -10.12
C ALA A 91 1.31 1.93 -11.29
N LEU A 92 2.40 1.25 -11.00
CA LEU A 92 3.22 0.52 -11.97
C LEU A 92 3.17 -0.97 -11.64
N ARG A 93 2.75 -1.82 -12.58
CA ARG A 93 2.74 -3.28 -12.35
C ARG A 93 4.16 -3.81 -12.47
N THR A 94 4.70 -4.32 -11.37
CA THR A 94 6.09 -4.77 -11.27
C THR A 94 6.22 -6.28 -11.36
N ALA A 95 5.20 -7.02 -10.92
CA ALA A 95 5.21 -8.48 -10.97
C ALA A 95 3.82 -9.07 -11.12
N VAL A 96 3.78 -10.30 -11.64
CA VAL A 96 2.60 -11.17 -11.59
C VAL A 96 3.06 -12.50 -11.01
N SER A 97 2.43 -12.93 -9.92
CA SER A 97 2.78 -14.21 -9.28
C SER A 97 2.39 -15.39 -10.17
N ASN A 98 3.31 -16.34 -10.34
CA ASN A 98 3.00 -17.61 -10.98
C ASN A 98 2.09 -18.44 -10.06
N GLY A 99 0.98 -18.94 -10.61
CA GLY A 99 0.10 -19.88 -9.91
C GLY A 99 -1.21 -19.30 -9.41
N ILE A 100 -1.21 -18.14 -8.72
CA ILE A 100 -2.44 -17.47 -8.22
C ILE A 100 -2.82 -16.21 -9.00
N ALA A 101 -2.00 -15.79 -9.98
CA ALA A 101 -2.23 -14.63 -10.84
C ALA A 101 -2.41 -13.30 -10.07
N VAL A 102 -1.85 -13.20 -8.86
CA VAL A 102 -1.80 -11.95 -8.10
C VAL A 102 -0.86 -10.97 -8.78
N GLU A 103 -1.35 -9.77 -9.07
CA GLU A 103 -0.58 -8.68 -9.63
C GLU A 103 0.01 -7.82 -8.51
N THR A 104 1.30 -7.54 -8.57
CA THR A 104 1.99 -6.62 -7.67
C THR A 104 2.19 -5.29 -8.36
N TRP A 105 1.86 -4.22 -7.64
CA TRP A 105 1.93 -2.86 -8.13
C TRP A 105 2.75 -1.99 -7.17
N THR A 106 3.67 -1.20 -7.69
CA THR A 106 4.32 -0.11 -6.95
C THR A 106 3.52 1.15 -7.15
N LEU A 107 3.11 1.80 -6.06
CA LEU A 107 2.32 3.02 -6.06
C LEU A 107 3.20 4.18 -5.64
N ALA A 108 3.05 5.30 -6.33
CA ALA A 108 3.63 6.57 -5.96
C ALA A 108 2.50 7.60 -5.85
N VAL A 109 2.44 8.30 -4.73
CA VAL A 109 1.43 9.33 -4.44
C VAL A 109 2.09 10.68 -4.65
N LEU A 110 1.56 11.46 -5.60
CA LEU A 110 2.01 12.79 -5.95
C LEU A 110 0.91 13.81 -5.62
N PRO A 111 1.01 14.54 -4.50
CA PRO A 111 0.18 15.73 -4.26
C PRO A 111 0.28 16.73 -5.42
N ASP A 112 -0.77 17.52 -5.65
CA ASP A 112 -0.83 18.42 -6.81
C ASP A 112 0.27 19.50 -6.78
N GLU A 113 0.58 19.99 -5.59
CA GLU A 113 1.57 21.00 -5.27
C GLU A 113 3.00 20.47 -5.19
N ALA A 114 3.18 19.14 -5.20
CA ALA A 114 4.47 18.51 -5.00
C ALA A 114 5.25 18.32 -6.32
N SER A 115 6.58 18.49 -6.25
CA SER A 115 7.50 18.25 -7.36
C SER A 115 8.05 16.81 -7.41
N ALA A 116 7.66 15.97 -6.45
CA ALA A 116 8.01 14.56 -6.38
C ALA A 116 6.97 13.80 -5.55
N PRO A 117 6.84 12.46 -5.72
CA PRO A 117 5.94 11.68 -4.89
C PRO A 117 6.31 11.77 -3.41
N THR A 118 5.32 11.96 -2.55
CA THR A 118 5.52 12.03 -1.10
C THR A 118 5.46 10.67 -0.42
N VAL A 119 4.85 9.68 -1.08
CA VAL A 119 4.69 8.34 -0.51
C VAL A 119 4.83 7.30 -1.60
N ARG A 120 5.54 6.21 -1.29
CA ARG A 120 5.60 5.00 -2.13
C ARG A 120 5.28 3.74 -1.34
N PHE A 121 4.62 2.78 -1.95
CA PHE A 121 4.33 1.47 -1.34
C PHE A 121 3.86 0.45 -2.38
N GLU A 122 3.88 -0.84 -2.01
CA GLU A 122 3.27 -1.89 -2.81
C GLU A 122 1.77 -2.05 -2.55
N ALA A 123 1.02 -2.39 -3.60
CA ALA A 123 -0.32 -2.92 -3.51
C ALA A 123 -0.46 -4.21 -4.33
N ARG A 124 -1.53 -4.95 -4.07
CA ARG A 124 -1.88 -6.17 -4.80
C ARG A 124 -3.22 -5.98 -5.51
N ASP A 125 -3.31 -6.49 -6.73
CA ASP A 125 -4.54 -6.58 -7.52
C ASP A 125 -5.30 -5.25 -7.67
N ILE A 126 -4.61 -4.19 -8.13
CA ILE A 126 -5.19 -2.84 -8.23
C ILE A 126 -6.44 -2.78 -9.14
N GLY A 127 -6.55 -3.62 -10.17
CA GLY A 127 -7.64 -3.56 -11.15
C GLY A 127 -7.69 -2.22 -11.94
N GLY A 128 -8.36 -2.17 -13.09
CA GLY A 128 -8.42 -0.94 -13.92
C GLY A 128 -9.18 0.20 -13.24
N GLU A 129 -10.06 -0.14 -12.30
CA GLU A 129 -10.98 0.77 -11.64
C GLU A 129 -10.49 1.24 -10.25
N GLY A 130 -9.26 0.91 -9.84
CA GLY A 130 -8.76 1.25 -8.50
C GLY A 130 -9.42 0.42 -7.40
N ALA A 131 -9.50 -0.90 -7.61
CA ALA A 131 -10.11 -1.89 -6.74
C ALA A 131 -9.66 -1.95 -5.26
N PRO A 132 -8.48 -1.44 -4.82
CA PRO A 132 -8.15 -1.34 -3.40
C PRO A 132 -8.66 -0.04 -2.75
N PHE A 133 -9.21 0.90 -3.52
CA PHE A 133 -9.73 2.16 -3.00
C PHE A 133 -11.24 2.07 -2.76
N ALA A 134 -11.68 2.71 -1.68
CA ALA A 134 -13.01 2.62 -1.12
C ALA A 134 -13.42 3.96 -0.48
N THR A 135 -14.72 4.20 -0.34
CA THR A 135 -15.19 5.37 0.43
C THR A 135 -15.66 4.95 1.82
N TRP A 136 -15.20 5.64 2.86
CA TRP A 136 -15.68 5.47 4.25
C TRP A 136 -15.93 6.82 4.91
N ARG A 137 -17.18 7.05 5.35
CA ARG A 137 -17.60 8.32 5.97
C ARG A 137 -17.24 9.57 5.14
N GLY A 138 -17.29 9.45 3.81
CA GLY A 138 -16.96 10.53 2.88
C GLY A 138 -15.48 10.68 2.54
N GLU A 139 -14.60 9.89 3.16
CA GLU A 139 -13.15 9.93 2.91
C GLU A 139 -12.67 8.76 2.05
N THR A 140 -11.62 9.01 1.26
CA THR A 140 -10.92 7.97 0.49
C THR A 140 -10.15 7.06 1.45
N VAL A 141 -10.45 5.76 1.40
CA VAL A 141 -9.75 4.72 2.12
C VAL A 141 -9.06 3.79 1.13
N TYR A 142 -7.77 3.61 1.33
CA TYR A 142 -6.96 2.58 0.70
C TYR A 142 -6.92 1.33 1.59
N TRP A 143 -7.28 0.18 1.02
CA TRP A 143 -7.12 -1.12 1.67
C TRP A 143 -5.77 -1.72 1.28
N ALA A 144 -4.79 -1.61 2.19
CA ALA A 144 -3.49 -2.23 2.05
C ALA A 144 -3.62 -3.75 2.21
N THR A 145 -3.43 -4.48 1.12
CA THR A 145 -3.69 -5.91 1.07
C THR A 145 -2.44 -6.76 0.98
N ASP A 146 -2.46 -7.90 1.64
CA ASP A 146 -1.35 -8.83 1.67
C ASP A 146 -1.83 -10.27 1.80
N TRP A 147 -1.03 -11.21 1.32
CA TRP A 147 -1.30 -12.64 1.41
C TRP A 147 -0.43 -13.27 2.48
N GLN A 148 -1.06 -13.85 3.50
CA GLN A 148 -0.35 -14.30 4.70
C GLN A 148 -0.78 -15.68 5.14
N ASP A 149 0.19 -16.50 5.50
CA ASP A 149 -0.06 -17.74 6.23
C ASP A 149 -0.24 -17.42 7.72
N ALA A 150 -1.41 -17.72 8.27
CA ALA A 150 -1.80 -17.30 9.60
C ALA A 150 -2.77 -18.29 10.26
N GLU A 151 -2.85 -18.24 11.58
CA GLU A 151 -3.90 -18.92 12.32
C GLU A 151 -5.28 -18.33 12.01
N ASP A 152 -6.29 -19.21 12.07
CA ASP A 152 -7.68 -18.86 11.94
C ASP A 152 -8.09 -17.80 12.98
N PRO A 153 -8.74 -16.68 12.59
CA PRO A 153 -9.14 -15.65 13.55
C PRO A 153 -10.05 -16.18 14.66
N SER A 154 -10.86 -17.20 14.36
CA SER A 154 -11.78 -17.82 15.32
C SER A 154 -11.16 -19.00 16.09
N GLY A 155 -9.94 -19.41 15.74
CA GLY A 155 -9.24 -20.57 16.31
C GLY A 155 -9.83 -21.93 15.94
N ARG A 156 -10.80 -21.99 15.02
CA ARG A 156 -11.59 -23.22 14.76
C ARG A 156 -11.02 -24.09 13.65
N ARG A 157 -10.37 -23.48 12.66
CA ARG A 157 -9.96 -24.13 11.40
C ARG A 157 -8.45 -24.29 11.26
N GLY A 158 -7.70 -24.00 12.32
CA GLY A 158 -6.24 -23.96 12.34
C GLY A 158 -5.64 -23.02 11.28
N ARG A 159 -4.35 -23.21 11.02
CA ARG A 159 -3.56 -22.43 10.07
C ARG A 159 -4.11 -22.50 8.64
N GLY A 160 -3.92 -21.41 7.89
CA GLY A 160 -4.26 -21.33 6.48
C GLY A 160 -3.75 -20.05 5.84
N PHE A 161 -3.92 -19.95 4.52
CA PHE A 161 -3.52 -18.77 3.76
C PHE A 161 -4.69 -17.77 3.70
N TYR A 162 -4.43 -16.51 4.05
CA TYR A 162 -5.43 -15.45 4.15
C TYR A 162 -5.05 -14.25 3.30
N PHE A 163 -6.04 -13.70 2.60
CA PHE A 163 -5.99 -12.36 2.06
C PHE A 163 -6.35 -11.37 3.17
N VAL A 164 -5.44 -10.49 3.54
CA VAL A 164 -5.57 -9.58 4.69
C VAL A 164 -5.57 -8.15 4.19
N GLY A 165 -6.60 -7.39 4.52
CA GLY A 165 -6.72 -5.97 4.20
C GLY A 165 -6.69 -5.08 5.45
N ARG A 166 -5.91 -4.02 5.37
CA ARG A 166 -5.73 -3.01 6.42
C ARG A 166 -6.17 -1.66 5.87
N PRO A 167 -7.13 -0.97 6.51
CA PRO A 167 -7.64 0.28 5.98
C PRO A 167 -6.77 1.47 6.43
N PHE A 168 -6.40 2.31 5.47
CA PHE A 168 -5.66 3.56 5.64
C PHE A 168 -6.36 4.70 4.89
N THR A 169 -6.36 5.90 5.44
CA THR A 169 -6.59 7.12 4.65
C THR A 169 -5.28 7.53 4.00
N LEU A 170 -5.39 8.10 2.80
CA LEU A 170 -4.26 8.67 2.09
C LEU A 170 -4.15 10.15 2.45
N GLY A 171 -3.12 10.51 3.22
CA GLY A 171 -2.80 11.90 3.56
C GLY A 171 -1.71 12.47 2.64
N HIS A 172 -1.42 13.76 2.83
CA HIS A 172 -0.33 14.43 2.12
C HIS A 172 1.04 13.78 2.42
N ASP A 173 1.28 13.47 3.70
CA ASP A 173 2.60 13.03 4.19
C ASP A 173 2.73 11.51 4.37
N GLY A 174 1.65 10.76 4.16
CA GLY A 174 1.66 9.35 4.52
C GLY A 174 0.31 8.66 4.50
N LEU A 175 0.36 7.36 4.72
CA LEU A 175 -0.80 6.56 5.06
C LEU A 175 -1.11 6.74 6.54
N VAL A 176 -2.39 6.94 6.87
CA VAL A 176 -2.85 7.04 8.26
C VAL A 176 -3.83 5.91 8.56
N PRO A 177 -3.61 5.06 9.58
CA PRO A 177 -4.49 3.92 9.81
C PRO A 177 -5.91 4.34 10.22
N VAL A 178 -6.93 3.76 9.58
CA VAL A 178 -8.34 4.05 9.90
C VAL A 178 -8.80 3.17 11.06
N THR A 179 -8.61 3.64 12.30
CA THR A 179 -8.93 2.88 13.52
C THR A 179 -10.40 2.48 13.64
N SER A 180 -11.32 3.26 13.07
CA SER A 180 -12.75 2.97 13.06
C SER A 180 -13.15 1.79 12.15
N LEU A 181 -12.28 1.39 11.21
CA LEU A 181 -12.48 0.23 10.36
C LEU A 181 -11.56 -0.90 10.82
N PRO A 182 -12.05 -2.12 11.04
CA PRO A 182 -11.20 -3.20 11.48
C PRO A 182 -10.32 -3.74 10.34
N ILE A 183 -9.28 -4.48 10.72
CA ILE A 183 -8.56 -5.34 9.77
C ILE A 183 -9.55 -6.41 9.30
N ARG A 184 -9.57 -6.66 8.00
CA ARG A 184 -10.40 -7.71 7.40
C ARG A 184 -9.47 -8.79 6.86
N SER A 185 -9.86 -10.04 7.02
CA SER A 185 -9.11 -11.15 6.43
C SER A 185 -10.04 -12.18 5.86
N ARG A 186 -9.66 -12.79 4.75
CA ARG A 186 -10.44 -13.82 4.10
C ARG A 186 -9.57 -15.01 3.76
N ARG A 187 -9.97 -16.20 4.22
CA ARG A 187 -9.24 -17.42 3.92
C ARG A 187 -9.29 -17.70 2.42
N MET A 188 -8.14 -18.04 1.83
CA MET A 188 -8.05 -18.53 0.48
C MET A 188 -8.69 -19.92 0.42
N LEU A 189 -9.74 -20.05 -0.39
CA LEU A 189 -10.34 -21.32 -0.78
C LEU A 189 -10.27 -21.44 -2.31
N TYR A 190 -10.47 -22.64 -2.84
CA TYR A 190 -10.34 -22.92 -4.28
C TYR A 190 -11.12 -21.93 -5.15
N ASP A 191 -12.33 -21.57 -4.71
CA ASP A 191 -13.25 -20.70 -5.46
C ASP A 191 -12.78 -19.24 -5.54
N PHE A 192 -11.85 -18.82 -4.67
CA PHE A 192 -11.41 -17.41 -4.58
C PHE A 192 -10.90 -16.87 -5.92
N ARG A 193 -10.25 -17.72 -6.72
CA ARG A 193 -9.70 -17.35 -8.04
C ARG A 193 -10.76 -17.03 -9.09
N GLN A 194 -12.01 -17.45 -8.89
CA GLN A 194 -13.10 -17.24 -9.84
C GLN A 194 -13.94 -16.01 -9.48
N GLU A 195 -13.66 -15.37 -8.33
CA GLU A 195 -14.50 -14.33 -7.78
C GLU A 195 -14.17 -12.95 -8.36
N ARG A 196 -15.19 -12.30 -8.93
CA ARG A 196 -15.11 -10.94 -9.46
C ARG A 196 -15.10 -9.90 -8.33
N GLY A 197 -14.55 -8.72 -8.61
CA GLY A 197 -14.69 -7.53 -7.76
C GLY A 197 -13.43 -7.04 -7.04
N GLY A 198 -12.33 -7.80 -7.09
CA GLY A 198 -11.02 -7.38 -6.57
C GLY A 198 -10.94 -7.22 -5.04
N PRO A 199 -9.84 -6.62 -4.53
CA PRO A 199 -9.50 -6.58 -3.11
C PRO A 199 -10.61 -6.13 -2.16
N VAL A 200 -11.23 -4.98 -2.42
CA VAL A 200 -12.27 -4.42 -1.54
C VAL A 200 -13.50 -5.33 -1.53
N ALA A 201 -13.93 -5.82 -2.69
CA ALA A 201 -15.09 -6.73 -2.76
C ALA A 201 -14.82 -8.04 -2.01
N TRP A 202 -13.61 -8.61 -2.17
CA TRP A 202 -13.23 -9.84 -1.46
C TRP A 202 -13.24 -9.65 0.06
N LEU A 203 -12.85 -8.48 0.57
CA LEU A 203 -12.85 -8.15 2.00
C LEU A 203 -14.22 -7.72 2.55
N ALA A 204 -15.10 -7.24 1.67
CA ALA A 204 -16.49 -6.93 1.97
C ALA A 204 -17.40 -8.18 1.96
N ASP A 205 -16.98 -9.27 1.33
CA ASP A 205 -17.70 -10.54 1.31
C ASP A 205 -18.02 -11.05 2.74
N ARG A 206 -19.18 -11.66 2.91
CA ARG A 206 -19.64 -12.24 4.18
C ARG A 206 -18.70 -13.31 4.75
N ARG A 207 -17.87 -13.93 3.92
CA ARG A 207 -16.85 -14.93 4.28
C ARG A 207 -15.56 -14.29 4.80
N ALA A 208 -15.39 -12.97 4.65
CA ALA A 208 -14.31 -12.25 5.28
C ALA A 208 -14.61 -12.02 6.77
N GLU A 209 -13.57 -12.23 7.57
CA GLU A 209 -13.58 -12.17 9.01
C GLU A 209 -12.91 -10.91 9.50
N THR A 210 -13.32 -10.46 10.68
CA THR A 210 -12.79 -9.26 11.32
C THR A 210 -11.64 -9.65 12.24
N ARG A 211 -10.50 -8.96 12.11
CA ARG A 211 -9.34 -9.10 12.99
C ARG A 211 -9.13 -7.83 13.81
N ARG A 212 -8.76 -8.02 15.08
CA ARG A 212 -8.34 -6.92 15.97
C ARG A 212 -6.85 -6.59 15.84
N GLN A 213 -6.05 -7.59 15.45
CA GLN A 213 -4.60 -7.50 15.32
C GLN A 213 -4.17 -8.00 13.95
N ASP A 214 -3.00 -7.55 13.54
CA ASP A 214 -2.35 -8.00 12.32
C ASP A 214 -1.91 -9.47 12.45
N PRO A 215 -2.26 -10.37 11.52
CA PRO A 215 -1.79 -11.76 11.57
C PRO A 215 -0.27 -11.90 11.46
N PHE A 216 0.43 -10.94 10.83
CA PHE A 216 1.89 -10.95 10.77
C PHE A 216 2.54 -10.69 12.14
N TRP A 217 1.84 -9.95 13.01
CA TRP A 217 2.33 -9.59 14.33
C TRP A 217 1.21 -9.63 15.38
N GLY A 218 1.21 -10.68 16.21
CA GLY A 218 0.26 -10.85 17.31
C GLY A 218 0.64 -10.13 18.62
N GLY A 219 1.77 -9.42 18.64
CA GLY A 219 2.27 -8.72 19.83
C GLY A 219 1.80 -7.27 19.93
N ARG A 220 2.07 -6.63 21.07
CA ARG A 220 2.00 -5.17 21.15
C ARG A 220 3.19 -4.56 20.40
N PRO A 221 3.08 -3.32 19.91
CA PRO A 221 4.24 -2.55 19.49
C PRO A 221 5.20 -2.40 20.67
N GLU A 222 6.32 -3.11 20.61
CA GLU A 222 7.35 -3.15 21.64
C GLU A 222 8.72 -2.98 21.00
N GLY A 223 9.68 -2.48 21.76
CA GLY A 223 11.05 -2.28 21.31
C GLY A 223 11.77 -1.17 22.05
N VAL A 224 13.05 -1.03 21.77
CA VAL A 224 13.90 0.05 22.29
C VAL A 224 13.54 1.34 21.53
N PRO A 225 13.21 2.44 22.22
CA PRO A 225 12.99 3.73 21.58
C PRO A 225 14.24 4.22 20.85
N GLY A 226 14.03 4.75 19.65
CA GLY A 226 15.07 5.29 18.80
C GLY A 226 14.58 6.42 17.92
N GLU A 227 15.49 6.93 17.12
CA GLU A 227 15.23 8.00 16.16
C GLU A 227 15.92 7.65 14.85
N VAL A 228 15.21 7.78 13.73
CA VAL A 228 15.80 7.61 12.40
C VAL A 228 16.72 8.80 12.14
N VAL A 229 18.01 8.56 11.89
CA VAL A 229 19.00 9.61 11.65
C VAL A 229 19.47 9.67 10.20
N ALA A 230 19.26 8.60 9.44
CA ALA A 230 19.55 8.57 8.00
C ALA A 230 18.66 7.56 7.28
N VAL A 231 18.37 7.86 6.02
CA VAL A 231 17.70 6.98 5.07
C VAL A 231 18.69 6.76 3.92
N GLY A 232 19.07 5.51 3.68
CA GLY A 232 19.90 5.14 2.54
C GLY A 232 19.07 4.48 1.45
N GLU A 233 19.37 4.79 0.19
CA GLU A 233 18.79 4.10 -0.95
C GLU A 233 19.16 2.60 -0.93
N GLY A 234 18.18 1.76 -1.25
CA GLY A 234 18.38 0.32 -1.48
C GLY A 234 18.03 -0.03 -2.93
N ASP A 235 17.67 -1.28 -3.16
CA ASP A 235 17.09 -1.69 -4.44
C ASP A 235 15.64 -1.18 -4.59
N ALA A 236 14.96 -1.51 -5.70
CA ALA A 236 13.61 -1.02 -5.96
C ALA A 236 12.58 -1.43 -4.88
N TYR A 237 12.86 -2.47 -4.09
CA TYR A 237 11.94 -3.06 -3.12
C TYR A 237 12.39 -2.89 -1.68
N ALA A 238 13.51 -2.21 -1.43
CA ALA A 238 14.04 -2.03 -0.10
C ALA A 238 14.80 -0.71 0.05
N TYR A 239 14.91 -0.24 1.29
CA TYR A 239 15.76 0.88 1.63
C TYR A 239 16.33 0.67 3.03
N SER A 240 17.41 1.37 3.36
CA SER A 240 18.03 1.25 4.68
C SER A 240 17.67 2.43 5.57
N LEU A 241 17.44 2.14 6.85
CA LEU A 241 17.27 3.12 7.90
C LEU A 241 18.39 2.98 8.91
N THR A 242 19.11 4.07 9.17
CA THR A 242 19.99 4.15 10.33
C THR A 242 19.21 4.72 11.50
N VAL A 243 19.04 3.92 12.55
CA VAL A 243 18.30 4.28 13.76
C VAL A 243 19.29 4.46 14.91
N ARG A 244 19.23 5.61 15.56
CA ARG A 244 19.98 5.90 16.79
C ARG A 244 19.21 5.38 18.00
N LEU A 245 19.84 4.49 18.76
CA LEU A 245 19.34 3.86 19.99
C LEU A 245 20.23 4.32 21.15
N GLY A 246 19.91 5.47 21.73
CA GLY A 246 20.76 6.12 22.74
C GLY A 246 22.11 6.56 22.15
N ARG A 247 23.20 5.90 22.57
CA ARG A 247 24.57 6.17 22.08
C ARG A 247 24.99 5.27 20.90
N ALA A 248 24.22 4.24 20.59
CA ALA A 248 24.51 3.33 19.49
C ALA A 248 23.66 3.66 18.27
N SER A 249 24.09 3.22 17.09
CA SER A 249 23.29 3.26 15.86
C SER A 249 23.19 1.85 15.29
N ARG A 250 22.02 1.53 14.72
CA ARG A 250 21.76 0.28 14.01
C ARG A 250 21.21 0.60 12.63
N THR A 251 21.75 -0.04 11.60
CA THR A 251 21.16 0.00 10.26
C THR A 251 20.19 -1.16 10.08
N VAL A 252 19.01 -0.88 9.55
CA VAL A 252 17.94 -1.84 9.33
C VAL A 252 17.46 -1.69 7.89
N THR A 253 17.34 -2.81 7.17
CA THR A 253 16.77 -2.83 5.82
C THR A 253 15.26 -2.99 5.92
N VAL A 254 14.51 -2.03 5.39
CA VAL A 254 13.05 -2.04 5.28
C VAL A 254 12.64 -2.51 3.89
N GLY A 255 11.68 -3.43 3.79
CA GLY A 255 11.22 -3.99 2.51
C GLY A 255 12.05 -5.18 2.02
N GLY A 256 11.77 -5.66 0.81
CA GLY A 256 12.36 -6.89 0.26
C GLY A 256 11.79 -8.17 0.89
N LEU A 257 12.33 -9.33 0.48
CA LEU A 257 11.86 -10.65 0.95
C LEU A 257 12.14 -10.90 2.44
N ASP A 258 13.29 -10.42 2.92
CA ASP A 258 13.80 -10.69 4.27
C ASP A 258 13.91 -9.42 5.15
N GLY A 259 13.53 -8.26 4.63
CA GLY A 259 13.65 -7.01 5.39
C GLY A 259 12.46 -6.75 6.31
N VAL A 260 12.64 -5.72 7.13
CA VAL A 260 11.68 -5.37 8.18
C VAL A 260 10.49 -4.65 7.57
N ARG A 261 9.33 -4.79 8.21
CA ARG A 261 8.15 -3.99 7.85
C ARG A 261 8.05 -2.75 8.72
N LEU A 262 7.53 -1.66 8.16
CA LEU A 262 7.08 -0.55 8.99
C LEU A 262 5.68 -0.85 9.54
N GLY A 263 5.46 -0.46 10.79
CA GLY A 263 4.15 -0.46 11.42
C GLY A 263 3.89 0.84 12.17
N ASP A 264 2.63 1.11 12.44
CA ASP A 264 2.18 2.22 13.26
C ASP A 264 2.13 1.77 14.73
N GLY A 265 2.96 2.40 15.57
CA GLY A 265 3.13 2.05 16.99
C GLY A 265 1.92 2.37 17.86
N ALA A 266 1.05 3.29 17.43
CA ALA A 266 -0.16 3.65 18.16
C ALA A 266 -1.27 2.58 17.99
N THR A 267 -1.42 2.03 16.78
CA THR A 267 -2.51 1.12 16.43
C THR A 267 -2.07 -0.34 16.29
N GLY A 268 -0.76 -0.60 16.19
CA GLY A 268 -0.19 -1.92 15.92
C GLY A 268 -0.47 -2.44 14.50
N ARG A 269 -0.82 -1.56 13.57
CA ARG A 269 -1.10 -1.92 12.17
C ARG A 269 0.16 -1.83 11.34
N LEU A 270 0.39 -2.81 10.48
CA LEU A 270 1.50 -2.75 9.53
C LEU A 270 1.14 -1.90 8.33
N PHE A 271 2.07 -1.05 7.92
CA PHE A 271 2.00 -0.37 6.62
C PHE A 271 2.15 -1.40 5.48
N PRO A 272 1.75 -1.06 4.24
CA PRO A 272 1.97 -1.93 3.10
C PRO A 272 3.45 -2.27 2.93
N ALA A 273 3.74 -3.34 2.18
CA ALA A 273 5.14 -3.70 1.90
C ALA A 273 5.83 -2.55 1.17
N VAL A 274 7.13 -2.37 1.45
CA VAL A 274 7.96 -1.31 0.85
C VAL A 274 7.39 0.10 1.09
N TYR A 275 6.61 0.30 2.17
CA TYR A 275 6.12 1.62 2.52
C TYR A 275 7.29 2.57 2.82
N ARG A 276 7.32 3.68 2.09
CA ARG A 276 8.34 4.73 2.18
C ARG A 276 7.65 6.10 2.15
N PRO A 277 7.40 6.73 3.30
CA PRO A 277 6.99 8.13 3.34
C PRO A 277 8.18 9.05 3.01
N ALA A 278 7.90 10.29 2.64
CA ALA A 278 8.90 11.26 2.19
C ALA A 278 9.90 11.63 3.28
N ASP A 279 9.43 11.78 4.52
CA ASP A 279 10.24 12.26 5.63
C ASP A 279 10.27 11.27 6.80
N LEU A 280 11.30 10.43 6.78
CA LEU A 280 11.59 9.52 7.88
C LEU A 280 12.66 10.07 8.83
N VAL A 281 13.48 11.04 8.43
CA VAL A 281 14.58 11.51 9.28
C VAL A 281 14.00 12.31 10.46
N GLY A 282 14.47 12.02 11.66
CA GLY A 282 13.94 12.60 12.90
C GLY A 282 12.68 11.91 13.43
N GLN A 283 12.10 10.95 12.69
CA GLN A 283 10.96 10.18 13.17
C GLN A 283 11.36 9.30 14.34
N ARG A 284 10.50 9.24 15.36
CA ARG A 284 10.64 8.35 16.50
C ARG A 284 10.20 6.96 16.11
N VAL A 285 10.95 5.97 16.57
CA VAL A 285 10.68 4.56 16.26
C VAL A 285 10.92 3.67 17.47
N ARG A 286 10.33 2.47 17.45
CA ARG A 286 10.67 1.37 18.36
C ARG A 286 11.25 0.20 17.58
N VAL A 287 12.45 -0.22 17.98
CA VAL A 287 13.17 -1.34 17.38
C VAL A 287 13.10 -2.55 18.31
N ALA A 288 12.42 -3.62 17.89
CA ALA A 288 12.45 -4.89 18.63
C ALA A 288 13.81 -5.60 18.51
N GLU A 289 14.12 -6.53 19.43
CA GLU A 289 15.39 -7.27 19.43
C GLU A 289 15.59 -8.08 18.13
N ASP A 290 14.56 -8.81 17.70
CA ASP A 290 14.42 -9.41 16.36
C ASP A 290 13.41 -8.57 15.54
N PRO A 291 13.86 -7.53 14.83
CA PRO A 291 12.95 -6.56 14.23
C PRO A 291 12.36 -7.14 12.96
N ARG A 292 11.34 -7.99 13.06
CA ARG A 292 10.45 -8.24 11.90
C ARG A 292 9.64 -7.01 11.54
N VAL A 293 9.47 -6.12 12.52
CA VAL A 293 8.74 -4.86 12.42
C VAL A 293 9.51 -3.74 13.11
N LEU A 294 9.56 -2.58 12.45
CA LEU A 294 9.95 -1.29 13.02
C LEU A 294 8.68 -0.45 13.21
N TRP A 295 8.40 -0.03 14.43
CA TRP A 295 7.19 0.76 14.74
C TRP A 295 7.50 2.26 14.69
N LEU A 296 6.75 3.02 13.92
CA LEU A 296 6.76 4.49 13.92
C LEU A 296 5.87 4.99 15.07
N ASP A 297 6.36 5.96 15.85
CA ASP A 297 5.68 6.50 17.04
C ASP A 297 4.84 7.75 16.79
#